data_AF-A0A2E6M3V0-F1
#
_entry.id   AF-A0A2E6M3V0-F1
#
_cell.length_a   1.000
_cell.length_b   1.000
_cell.length_c   1.000
_cell.angle_alpha   90.00
_cell.angle_beta   90.00
_cell.angle_gamma   90.00
#
_symmetry.space_group_name_H-M   'P 1'
#
loop_
_entity.id
_entity.type
_entity.pdbx_description
1 polymer ?
#
loop_
_entity_poly.entity_id
_entity_poly.type
_entity_poly.pdbx_seq_one_letter_code
_entity_poly.pdbx_strand_id
1 'polypeptide(L)'
;MKLQHTVLEKLGDFLEFTPDEKLLADGELTVDDVAMRVSQLGPDYDSYVVIAAKVTSLFPHNLKSVLTIALSANHCWRGTAGNTFSFDPLTEELFLSVRLMADEVNKIPSYDLGDLVLNLYEATKHWQAVVHQLDCNDNDYDFSPRTAHAMSFGLQSIQLQ
;
A
#
# COMPACT_ATOMS: atom_id res chain seq x y z
N MET A 1 -12.26 19.66 10.44
CA MET A 1 -11.72 18.35 10.86
C MET A 1 -10.77 17.89 9.78
N LYS A 2 -9.54 17.47 10.11
CA LYS A 2 -8.61 16.95 9.09
C LYS A 2 -9.14 15.60 8.57
N LEU A 3 -9.06 15.35 7.26
CA LEU A 3 -9.51 14.09 6.65
C LEU A 3 -8.75 12.88 7.22
N GLN A 4 -7.46 13.06 7.52
CA GLN A 4 -6.64 12.05 8.19
C GLN A 4 -7.27 11.59 9.52
N HIS A 5 -7.79 12.53 10.32
CA HIS A 5 -8.40 12.17 11.61
C HIS A 5 -9.65 11.33 11.38
N THR A 6 -10.48 11.70 10.40
CA THR A 6 -11.68 10.95 10.04
C THR A 6 -11.36 9.52 9.61
N VAL A 7 -10.30 9.32 8.83
CA VAL A 7 -9.85 7.98 8.44
C VAL A 7 -9.38 7.18 9.66
N LEU A 8 -8.59 7.79 10.55
CA LEU A 8 -8.08 7.13 11.75
C LEU A 8 -9.19 6.77 12.75
N GLU A 9 -10.18 7.64 12.93
CA GLU A 9 -11.37 7.36 13.75
C GLU A 9 -12.17 6.19 13.20
N LYS A 10 -12.44 6.17 11.89
CA LYS A 10 -13.15 5.06 11.24
C LYS A 10 -12.38 3.74 11.32
N LEU A 11 -11.05 3.78 11.23
CA LEU A 11 -10.21 2.60 11.44
C LEU A 11 -10.22 2.16 12.90
N GLY A 12 -10.26 3.10 13.84
CA GLY A 12 -10.46 2.83 15.26
C GLY A 12 -11.75 2.06 15.53
N ASP A 13 -12.86 2.52 14.94
CA ASP A 13 -14.15 1.84 15.04
C ASP A 13 -14.10 0.41 14.48
N PHE A 14 -13.40 0.19 13.37
CA PHE A 14 -13.30 -1.12 12.72
C PHE A 14 -12.38 -2.09 13.47
N LEU A 15 -11.23 -1.61 13.95
CA LEU A 15 -10.22 -2.40 14.66
C LEU A 15 -10.42 -2.42 16.18
N GLU A 16 -11.54 -1.87 16.66
CA GLU A 16 -11.93 -1.78 18.07
C GLU A 16 -10.87 -1.10 18.97
N PHE A 17 -10.32 0.03 18.52
CA PHE A 17 -9.42 0.87 19.32
C PHE A 17 -9.74 2.37 19.21
N THR A 18 -9.27 3.16 20.18
CA THR A 18 -9.42 4.62 20.15
C THR A 18 -8.11 5.28 19.75
N PRO A 19 -8.05 6.08 18.66
CA PRO A 19 -6.86 6.84 18.29
C PRO A 19 -6.44 7.82 19.38
N ASP A 20 -5.17 7.80 19.78
CA ASP A 20 -4.61 8.81 20.68
C ASP A 20 -4.19 10.08 19.91
N GLU A 21 -3.87 11.15 20.63
CA GLU A 21 -3.47 12.43 20.01
C GLU A 21 -2.22 12.30 19.14
N LYS A 22 -1.32 11.38 19.50
CA LYS A 22 -0.08 11.13 18.75
C LYS A 22 -0.39 10.48 17.41
N LEU A 23 -1.21 9.43 17.39
CA LEU A 23 -1.64 8.76 16.17
C LEU A 23 -2.41 9.73 15.25
N LEU A 24 -3.28 10.57 15.82
CA LEU A 24 -4.00 11.58 15.04
C LEU A 24 -3.06 12.61 14.41
N ALA A 25 -1.96 12.98 15.09
CA ALA A 25 -0.97 13.91 14.59
C ALA A 25 -0.03 13.28 13.54
N ASP A 26 0.57 12.14 13.86
CA ASP A 26 1.63 11.50 13.06
C ASP A 26 1.04 10.65 11.92
N GLY A 27 -0.16 10.09 12.12
CA GLY A 27 -0.81 9.19 11.17
C GLY A 27 -0.14 7.83 11.05
N GLU A 28 0.80 7.50 11.95
CA GLU A 28 1.56 6.25 11.90
C GLU A 28 0.92 5.19 12.80
N LEU A 29 0.52 4.06 12.21
CA LEU A 29 -0.01 2.91 12.93
C LEU A 29 0.65 1.62 12.44
N THR A 30 0.59 0.59 13.28
CA THR A 30 1.00 -0.76 12.91
C THR A 30 -0.23 -1.66 12.93
N VAL A 31 -0.50 -2.33 11.82
CA VAL A 31 -1.52 -3.37 11.72
C VAL A 31 -0.79 -4.71 11.69
N ASP A 32 -0.89 -5.46 12.80
CA ASP A 32 -0.12 -6.67 13.06
C ASP A 32 1.40 -6.43 12.94
N ASP A 33 2.05 -6.87 11.85
CA ASP A 33 3.48 -6.66 11.60
C ASP A 33 3.77 -5.65 10.47
N VAL A 34 2.74 -5.01 9.90
CA VAL A 34 2.88 -4.05 8.80
C VAL A 34 2.75 -2.63 9.32
N ALA A 35 3.82 -1.86 9.19
CA ALA A 35 3.80 -0.42 9.45
C ALA A 35 3.02 0.31 8.35
N MET A 36 2.06 1.15 8.74
CA MET A 36 1.23 1.94 7.85
C MET A 36 1.28 3.43 8.20
N ARG A 37 1.13 4.28 7.20
CA ARG A 37 1.06 5.74 7.33
C ARG A 37 -0.22 6.24 6.67
N VAL A 38 -1.00 7.03 7.42
CA VAL A 38 -2.20 7.73 6.95
C VAL A 38 -1.86 9.20 6.84
N SER A 39 -1.81 9.73 5.62
CA SER A 39 -1.39 11.11 5.38
C SER A 39 -2.41 11.86 4.54
N GLN A 40 -2.82 13.04 5.01
CA GLN A 40 -3.58 13.97 4.18
C GLN A 40 -2.62 14.76 3.29
N LEU A 41 -2.86 14.74 1.98
CA LEU A 41 -2.09 15.44 0.96
C LEU A 41 -3.00 16.35 0.11
N GLY A 42 -2.40 17.34 -0.55
CA GLY A 42 -3.10 18.29 -1.43
C GLY A 42 -3.64 19.55 -0.73
N PRO A 43 -3.98 20.59 -1.51
CA PRO A 43 -4.62 21.81 -0.99
C PRO A 43 -6.08 21.52 -0.58
N ASP A 44 -6.68 22.37 0.26
CA ASP A 44 -8.00 22.11 0.86
C ASP A 44 -9.10 21.69 -0.14
N TYR A 45 -9.13 22.29 -1.34
CA TYR A 45 -10.14 22.03 -2.39
C TYR A 45 -9.92 20.75 -3.21
N ASP A 46 -8.75 20.12 -3.13
CA ASP A 46 -8.42 18.85 -3.79
C ASP A 46 -7.64 17.94 -2.82
N SER A 47 -8.05 17.99 -1.55
CA SER A 47 -7.42 17.23 -0.49
C SER A 47 -7.80 15.74 -0.61
N TYR A 48 -6.84 14.88 -0.35
CA TYR A 48 -7.02 13.44 -0.36
C TYR A 48 -6.21 12.81 0.78
N VAL A 49 -6.57 11.59 1.17
CA VAL A 49 -5.84 10.79 2.14
C VAL A 49 -5.14 9.66 1.40
N VAL A 50 -3.89 9.42 1.75
CA VAL A 50 -3.14 8.25 1.34
C VAL A 50 -2.96 7.35 2.55
N ILE A 51 -3.28 6.08 2.39
CA ILE A 51 -2.92 5.02 3.34
C ILE A 51 -1.80 4.22 2.68
N ALA A 52 -0.59 4.30 3.23
CA ALA A 52 0.61 3.68 2.69
C ALA A 52 1.13 2.62 3.66
N ALA A 53 1.22 1.38 3.20
CA ALA A 53 1.78 0.26 3.94
C ALA A 53 3.22 -0.01 3.51
N LYS A 54 4.13 -0.15 4.48
CA LYS A 54 5.55 -0.43 4.23
C LYS A 54 5.72 -1.85 3.72
N VAL A 55 6.27 -1.98 2.51
CA VAL A 55 6.61 -3.27 1.92
C VAL A 55 7.97 -3.69 2.46
N THR A 56 9.03 -2.95 2.15
CA THR A 56 10.37 -3.25 2.66
C THR A 56 11.26 -2.02 2.64
N SER A 57 12.39 -2.08 3.33
CA SER A 57 13.55 -1.22 3.03
C SER A 57 14.33 -1.83 1.86
N LEU A 58 14.76 -1.00 0.92
CA LEU A 58 15.55 -1.39 -0.24
C LEU A 58 17.01 -1.08 0.03
N PHE A 59 17.89 -1.94 -0.44
CA PHE A 59 19.33 -1.78 -0.34
C PHE A 59 19.93 -1.64 -1.75
N PRO A 60 21.13 -1.07 -1.90
CA PRO A 60 21.71 -0.84 -3.23
C PRO A 60 21.79 -2.08 -4.14
N HIS A 61 21.89 -3.29 -3.58
CA HIS A 61 22.01 -4.53 -4.34
C HIS A 61 20.68 -5.00 -4.96
N ASN A 62 19.55 -4.85 -4.26
CA ASN A 62 18.24 -5.29 -4.74
C ASN A 62 17.38 -4.17 -5.35
N LEU A 63 17.79 -2.90 -5.16
CA LEU A 63 17.04 -1.70 -5.53
C LEU A 63 16.54 -1.74 -6.99
N LYS A 64 17.42 -2.07 -7.94
CA LYS A 64 17.08 -2.07 -9.37
C LYS A 64 16.00 -3.11 -9.70
N SER A 65 16.19 -4.35 -9.23
CA SER A 65 15.28 -5.47 -9.53
C SER A 65 13.90 -5.21 -8.93
N VAL A 66 13.86 -4.79 -7.66
CA VAL A 66 12.61 -4.51 -6.96
C VAL A 66 11.86 -3.31 -7.57
N LEU A 67 12.55 -2.19 -7.84
CA LEU A 67 11.91 -1.02 -8.45
C LEU A 67 11.40 -1.32 -9.87
N THR A 68 12.10 -2.15 -10.64
CA THR A 68 11.66 -2.53 -12.00
C THR A 68 10.32 -3.28 -11.95
N ILE A 69 10.18 -4.21 -11.00
CA ILE A 69 8.95 -4.98 -10.84
C ILE A 69 7.83 -4.11 -10.27
N ALA A 70 8.13 -3.25 -9.28
CA ALA A 70 7.16 -2.31 -8.71
C ALA A 70 6.60 -1.34 -9.77
N LEU A 71 7.46 -0.79 -10.63
CA LEU A 71 7.05 0.07 -11.75
C LEU A 71 6.21 -0.70 -12.78
N SER A 72 6.56 -1.95 -13.06
CA SER A 72 5.80 -2.82 -13.96
C SER A 72 4.40 -3.12 -13.40
N ALA A 73 4.30 -3.41 -12.10
CA ALA A 73 3.02 -3.61 -11.42
C ALA A 73 2.15 -2.35 -11.48
N ASN A 74 2.71 -1.18 -11.18
CA ASN A 74 2.01 0.10 -11.33
C ASN A 74 1.49 0.34 -12.75
N HIS A 75 2.27 -0.03 -13.77
CA HIS A 75 1.84 0.07 -15.15
C HIS A 75 0.62 -0.82 -15.44
N CYS A 76 0.64 -2.06 -14.97
CA CYS A 76 -0.46 -3.02 -15.15
C CYS A 76 -1.73 -2.60 -14.40
N TRP A 77 -1.60 -1.96 -13.23
CA TRP A 77 -2.74 -1.48 -12.45
C TRP A 77 -3.22 -0.09 -12.86
N ARG A 78 -2.59 0.55 -13.83
CA ARG A 78 -2.97 1.88 -14.27
C ARG A 78 -4.42 1.91 -14.74
N GLY A 79 -5.22 2.81 -14.17
CA GLY A 79 -6.64 2.93 -14.49
C GLY A 79 -7.54 1.97 -13.71
N THR A 80 -6.98 1.18 -12.79
CA THR A 80 -7.73 0.49 -11.74
C THR A 80 -7.77 1.37 -10.48
N ALA A 81 -8.78 1.18 -9.63
CA ALA A 81 -8.82 1.76 -8.27
C ALA A 81 -7.84 1.03 -7.31
N GLY A 82 -6.80 0.41 -7.85
CA GLY A 82 -5.91 -0.49 -7.15
C GLY A 82 -4.76 0.23 -6.45
N ASN A 83 -3.97 -0.59 -5.75
CA ASN A 83 -2.81 -0.13 -5.02
C ASN A 83 -1.74 0.48 -5.95
N THR A 84 -0.94 1.40 -5.43
CA THR A 84 0.19 2.01 -6.14
C THR A 84 1.45 1.91 -5.31
N PHE A 85 2.54 1.45 -5.94
CA PHE A 85 3.86 1.51 -5.35
C PHE A 85 4.42 2.92 -5.37
N SER A 86 5.02 3.32 -4.25
CA SER A 86 5.84 4.52 -4.13
C SER A 86 7.14 4.18 -3.40
N PHE A 87 8.22 4.86 -3.77
CA PHE A 87 9.53 4.71 -3.13
C PHE A 87 9.95 6.04 -2.52
N ASP A 88 10.31 6.02 -1.24
CA ASP A 88 10.92 7.16 -0.56
C ASP A 88 12.45 7.04 -0.65
N PRO A 89 13.13 7.91 -1.42
CA PRO A 89 14.58 7.86 -1.57
C PRO A 89 15.34 8.33 -0.32
N LEU A 90 14.69 9.02 0.63
CA LEU A 90 15.35 9.50 1.84
C LEU A 90 15.43 8.41 2.90
N THR A 91 14.36 7.62 3.05
CA THR A 91 14.33 6.48 3.98
C THR A 91 14.69 5.14 3.32
N GLU A 92 14.84 5.13 2.00
CA GLU A 92 15.05 3.93 1.19
C GLU A 92 13.93 2.90 1.37
N GLU A 93 12.69 3.36 1.55
CA GLU A 93 11.53 2.51 1.84
C GLU A 93 10.60 2.41 0.63
N LEU A 94 10.16 1.18 0.34
CA LEU A 94 9.10 0.90 -0.63
C LEU A 94 7.76 0.78 0.11
N PHE A 95 6.77 1.48 -0.42
CA PHE A 95 5.39 1.46 0.08
C PHE A 95 4.43 0.99 -1.00
N LEU A 96 3.38 0.32 -0.56
CA LEU A 96 2.18 0.07 -1.34
C LEU A 96 1.07 0.95 -0.76
N SER A 97 0.34 1.65 -1.60
CA SER A 97 -0.57 2.71 -1.14
C SER A 97 -1.91 2.71 -1.86
N VAL A 98 -2.91 3.20 -1.15
CA VAL A 98 -4.26 3.50 -1.66
C VAL A 98 -4.57 4.96 -1.41
N ARG A 99 -5.30 5.57 -2.33
CA ARG A 99 -5.72 6.97 -2.28
C ARG A 99 -7.22 7.05 -2.11
N LEU A 100 -7.67 7.91 -1.21
CA LEU A 100 -9.08 8.26 -1.01
C LEU A 100 -9.24 9.77 -1.15
N MET A 101 -10.09 10.20 -2.08
CA MET A 101 -10.49 11.60 -2.23
C MET A 101 -11.31 12.06 -1.03
N ALA A 102 -11.36 13.38 -0.78
CA ALA A 102 -12.10 13.94 0.33
C ALA A 102 -13.57 13.49 0.37
N ASP A 103 -14.25 13.40 -0.77
CA ASP A 103 -15.64 12.99 -0.82
C ASP A 103 -15.81 11.48 -0.53
N GLU A 104 -14.85 10.65 -0.96
CA GLU A 104 -14.78 9.22 -0.62
C GLU A 104 -14.59 9.04 0.89
N VAL A 105 -13.62 9.75 1.50
CA VAL A 105 -13.37 9.69 2.96
C VAL A 105 -14.62 10.04 3.76
N ASN A 106 -15.41 11.01 3.31
CA ASN A 106 -16.63 11.41 4.01
C ASN A 106 -17.76 10.38 3.86
N LYS A 107 -17.87 9.71 2.72
CA LYS A 107 -18.97 8.77 2.41
C LYS A 107 -18.68 7.33 2.81
N ILE A 108 -17.41 6.90 2.80
CA ILE A 108 -17.02 5.51 3.03
C ILE A 108 -17.40 5.07 4.45
N PRO A 109 -18.19 4.00 4.63
CA PRO A 109 -18.45 3.40 5.94
C PRO A 109 -17.17 2.86 6.59
N SER A 110 -17.15 2.76 7.93
CA SER A 110 -15.99 2.22 8.65
C SER A 110 -15.65 0.78 8.24
N TYR A 111 -16.66 -0.04 7.94
CA TYR A 111 -16.48 -1.41 7.47
C TYR A 111 -15.78 -1.48 6.10
N ASP A 112 -16.25 -0.71 5.11
CA ASP A 112 -15.66 -0.68 3.76
C ASP A 112 -14.22 -0.13 3.77
N LEU A 113 -13.95 0.84 4.66
CA LEU A 113 -12.59 1.35 4.89
C LEU A 113 -11.69 0.26 5.52
N GLY A 114 -12.24 -0.51 6.46
CA GLY A 114 -11.57 -1.67 7.06
C GLY A 114 -11.20 -2.72 6.02
N ASP A 115 -12.14 -3.11 5.15
CA ASP A 115 -11.90 -4.04 4.04
C ASP A 115 -10.82 -3.52 3.09
N LEU A 116 -10.81 -2.23 2.80
CA LEU A 116 -9.77 -1.60 1.98
C LEU A 116 -8.38 -1.68 2.63
N VAL A 117 -8.28 -1.46 3.94
CA VAL A 117 -7.03 -1.60 4.70
C VAL A 117 -6.59 -3.05 4.82
N LEU A 118 -7.52 -3.99 5.00
CA LEU A 118 -7.21 -5.43 5.00
C LEU A 118 -6.67 -5.89 3.64
N ASN A 119 -7.30 -5.46 2.54
CA ASN A 119 -6.80 -5.74 1.19
C ASN A 119 -5.40 -5.15 0.96
N LEU A 120 -5.15 -3.93 1.48
CA LEU A 120 -3.83 -3.32 1.42
C LEU A 120 -2.81 -4.11 2.25
N TYR A 121 -3.18 -4.57 3.46
CA TYR A 121 -2.35 -5.42 4.31
C TYR A 121 -1.97 -6.71 3.59
N GLU A 122 -2.95 -7.47 3.08
CA GLU A 122 -2.72 -8.74 2.39
C GLU A 122 -1.85 -8.57 1.14
N ALA A 123 -2.11 -7.53 0.34
CA ALA A 123 -1.28 -7.21 -0.81
C ALA A 123 0.16 -6.86 -0.38
N THR A 124 0.32 -6.13 0.72
CA THR A 124 1.65 -5.79 1.27
C THR A 124 2.40 -7.03 1.73
N LYS A 125 1.74 -7.96 2.43
CA LYS A 125 2.32 -9.26 2.82
C LYS A 125 2.75 -10.08 1.62
N HIS A 126 1.93 -10.11 0.56
CA HIS A 126 2.29 -10.79 -0.68
C HIS A 126 3.56 -10.19 -1.29
N TRP A 127 3.64 -8.86 -1.36
CA TRP A 127 4.81 -8.18 -1.94
C TRP A 127 6.07 -8.28 -1.08
N GLN A 128 5.93 -8.29 0.24
CA GLN A 128 7.03 -8.64 1.16
C GLN A 128 7.62 -10.01 0.81
N ALA A 129 6.77 -11.02 0.57
CA ALA A 129 7.22 -12.35 0.18
C ALA A 129 7.89 -12.36 -1.21
N VAL A 130 7.33 -11.65 -2.19
CA VAL A 130 7.91 -11.52 -3.54
C VAL A 130 9.29 -10.88 -3.50
N VAL A 131 9.44 -9.77 -2.76
CA VAL A 131 10.74 -9.08 -2.65
C VAL A 131 11.76 -9.96 -1.91
N HIS A 132 11.35 -10.63 -0.84
CA HIS A 132 12.23 -11.56 -0.14
C HIS A 132 12.75 -12.69 -1.05
N GLN A 133 11.91 -13.23 -1.93
CA GLN A 133 12.34 -14.23 -2.91
C GLN A 133 13.35 -13.69 -3.93
N LEU A 134 13.22 -12.44 -4.35
CA LEU A 134 14.19 -11.79 -5.25
C LEU A 134 15.54 -11.62 -4.56
N ASP A 135 15.54 -11.19 -3.30
CA ASP A 135 16.76 -11.02 -2.50
C ASP A 135 17.50 -12.35 -2.28
N CYS A 136 16.76 -13.43 -2.03
CA CYS A 136 17.35 -14.77 -1.90
C CYS A 136 17.96 -15.27 -3.22
N ASN A 137 17.37 -14.90 -4.36
CA ASN A 137 17.82 -15.32 -5.67
C ASN A 137 18.99 -14.49 -6.24
N ASP A 138 19.26 -13.27 -5.72
CA ASP A 138 20.44 -12.50 -6.15
C ASP A 138 21.77 -13.09 -5.62
N ASN A 139 21.73 -13.99 -4.63
CA ASN A 139 22.92 -14.72 -4.15
C ASN A 139 23.28 -15.95 -5.00
N ASP A 140 22.37 -16.38 -5.86
CA ASP A 140 22.54 -17.49 -6.80
C ASP A 140 21.87 -17.07 -8.10
N TYR A 141 22.55 -16.48 -9.09
CA TYR A 141 22.40 -16.83 -10.50
C TYR A 141 23.08 -15.85 -11.47
N ASP A 142 24.00 -16.45 -12.24
CA ASP A 142 24.24 -16.22 -13.65
C ASP A 142 22.91 -16.02 -14.41
N PHE A 143 22.78 -14.92 -15.16
CA PHE A 143 21.53 -14.51 -15.84
C PHE A 143 21.04 -15.59 -16.84
N SER A 144 20.15 -16.47 -16.38
CA SER A 144 19.29 -17.29 -17.22
C SER A 144 17.84 -16.88 -16.96
N PRO A 145 17.06 -16.50 -17.99
CA PRO A 145 15.72 -15.94 -17.82
C PRO A 145 14.74 -17.05 -17.44
N ARG A 146 14.73 -17.44 -16.17
CA ARG A 146 13.63 -18.22 -15.59
C ARG A 146 12.59 -17.25 -15.08
N THR A 147 11.62 -17.00 -15.95
CA THR A 147 10.27 -16.49 -15.68
C THR A 147 9.93 -16.36 -14.19
N ALA A 148 10.08 -15.14 -13.66
CA ALA A 148 9.35 -14.73 -12.48
C ALA A 148 7.86 -14.75 -12.86
N HIS A 149 7.16 -15.82 -12.49
CA HIS A 149 5.71 -15.89 -12.59
C HIS A 149 5.11 -14.95 -11.53
N ALA A 150 5.17 -13.64 -11.79
CA ALA A 150 4.30 -12.69 -11.11
C ALA A 150 2.88 -12.98 -11.60
N MET A 151 2.12 -13.75 -10.81
CA MET A 151 0.71 -13.98 -11.07
C MET A 151 -0.03 -12.65 -10.86
N SER A 152 -0.37 -12.00 -11.95
CA SER A 152 -1.36 -10.92 -11.96
C SER A 152 -2.72 -11.55 -11.68
N PHE A 153 -3.25 -11.38 -10.46
CA PHE A 153 -4.68 -11.55 -10.21
C PHE A 153 -5.41 -10.31 -10.73
N GLY A 154 -5.49 -10.20 -12.06
CA GLY A 154 -6.48 -9.34 -12.69
C GLY A 154 -7.88 -9.85 -12.34
N LEU A 155 -8.75 -8.94 -11.92
CA LEU A 155 -10.19 -9.19 -11.67
C LEU A 155 -10.76 -10.14 -12.73
N GLN A 156 -11.16 -11.34 -12.30
CA GLN A 156 -12.04 -12.18 -13.11
C GLN A 156 -13.32 -11.38 -13.36
N SER A 157 -13.50 -10.97 -14.62
CA SER A 157 -14.75 -10.37 -15.07
C SER A 157 -15.88 -11.35 -14.79
N ILE A 158 -16.78 -10.98 -13.88
CA ILE A 158 -18.07 -11.64 -13.73
C ILE A 158 -18.86 -11.30 -15.00
N GLN A 159 -18.90 -12.22 -15.96
CA GLN A 159 -19.91 -12.17 -17.02
C GLN A 159 -21.24 -12.60 -16.42
N LEU A 160 -22.12 -11.64 -16.16
CA LEU A 160 -23.54 -11.91 -15.98
C LEU A 160 -24.13 -12.27 -17.35
N GLN A 161 -24.56 -13.52 -17.50
CA GLN A 161 -25.51 -13.94 -18.54
C GLN A 161 -26.94 -13.79 -18.02
#